data_AF-A0A1F5N8S7-F1
#
_entry.id   AF-A0A1F5N8S7-F1
#
_cell.length_a   1.000
_cell.length_b   1.000
_cell.length_c   1.000
_cell.angle_alpha   90.00
_cell.angle_beta   90.00
_cell.angle_gamma   90.00
#
_symmetry.space_group_name_H-M   'P 1'
#
loop_
_entity.id
_entity.type
_entity.pdbx_description
1 polymer ?
#
loop_
_entity_poly.entity_id
_entity_poly.type
_entity_poly.pdbx_seq_one_letter_code
_entity_poly.pdbx_strand_id
1 'polypeptide(L)'
;MKKNQKGQSLIETIGAIFILVTGLTVLVGVAVYAFSRGQIVEREVVASNLAREGLDVIRMMRDSNWLSNTATFGLCAPPDDVDRDCYPGVFQANPYPVDASGAYEDNQRLRVQLNAPLNDWRIQGGNNFSQIRLYTDASGIFSHESSGTITNYARQIIISFDESDPPYKAVNPAMNVKSIVVWDGRNCTAVPNDNTNVNLSDTAGPQAFITACKTIVEETMTNWKDYK
;
A
#
# COMPACT_ATOMS: atom_id res chain seq x y z
N MET A 1 39.64 14.19 -69.03
CA MET A 1 38.97 12.89 -68.82
C MET A 1 37.81 13.07 -67.84
N LYS A 2 36.55 13.11 -68.32
CA LYS A 2 35.37 13.11 -67.43
C LYS A 2 35.07 11.65 -67.04
N LYS A 3 35.35 11.30 -65.79
CA LYS A 3 35.06 9.97 -65.24
C LYS A 3 33.54 9.80 -65.07
N ASN A 4 33.03 8.66 -65.51
CA ASN A 4 31.64 8.25 -65.40
C ASN A 4 31.27 8.06 -63.90
N GLN A 5 30.61 9.04 -63.28
CA GLN A 5 30.22 9.01 -61.85
C GLN A 5 28.82 8.45 -61.59
N LYS A 6 28.11 7.97 -62.62
CA LYS A 6 26.72 7.52 -62.48
C LYS A 6 26.56 6.30 -61.54
N GLY A 7 27.55 5.41 -61.49
CA GLY A 7 27.56 4.26 -60.55
C GLY A 7 27.83 4.65 -59.09
N GLN A 8 28.44 5.82 -58.83
CA GLN A 8 28.80 6.26 -57.49
C GLN A 8 27.59 6.83 -56.71
N SER A 9 26.60 7.40 -57.40
CA SER A 9 25.38 7.93 -56.75
C SER A 9 24.38 6.86 -56.28
N LEU A 10 24.35 5.69 -56.92
CA LEU A 10 23.44 4.61 -56.56
C LEU A 10 23.89 3.91 -55.26
N ILE A 11 25.18 3.63 -55.12
CA ILE A 11 25.70 3.02 -53.90
C ILE A 11 25.59 3.99 -52.70
N GLU A 12 25.74 5.29 -52.94
CA GLU A 12 25.58 6.34 -51.92
C GLU A 12 24.14 6.44 -51.41
N THR A 13 23.14 6.38 -52.30
CA THR A 13 21.72 6.40 -51.91
C THR A 13 21.32 5.14 -51.15
N ILE A 14 21.80 3.96 -51.55
CA ILE A 14 21.58 2.71 -50.79
C ILE A 14 22.19 2.82 -49.39
N GLY A 15 23.41 3.36 -49.27
CA GLY A 15 24.05 3.63 -47.98
C GLY A 15 23.26 4.61 -47.11
N ALA A 16 22.76 5.70 -47.71
CA ALA A 16 21.93 6.68 -47.00
C ALA A 16 20.61 6.06 -46.50
N ILE A 17 19.94 5.24 -47.32
CA ILE A 17 18.73 4.52 -46.91
C ILE A 17 19.04 3.52 -45.79
N PHE A 18 20.16 2.79 -45.87
CA PHE A 18 20.55 1.85 -44.82
C PHE A 18 20.76 2.55 -43.47
N ILE A 19 21.47 3.69 -43.47
CA ILE A 19 21.67 4.50 -42.27
C ILE A 19 20.33 5.02 -41.75
N LEU A 20 19.45 5.51 -42.64
CA LEU A 20 18.12 6.01 -42.27
C LEU A 20 17.26 4.92 -41.62
N VAL A 21 17.19 3.73 -42.23
CA VAL A 21 16.41 2.60 -41.71
C VAL A 21 16.97 2.14 -40.37
N THR A 22 18.29 2.06 -40.22
CA THR A 22 18.93 1.69 -38.95
C THR A 22 18.65 2.73 -37.86
N GLY A 23 18.69 4.02 -38.19
CA GLY A 23 18.31 5.09 -37.26
C GLY A 23 16.85 4.98 -36.83
N LEU A 24 15.95 4.71 -37.79
CA LEU A 24 14.52 4.59 -37.52
C LEU A 24 14.18 3.39 -36.63
N THR A 25 14.81 2.23 -36.83
CA THR A 25 14.55 1.04 -36.01
C THR A 25 14.97 1.25 -34.56
N VAL A 26 16.12 1.90 -34.32
CA VAL A 26 16.57 2.26 -32.97
C VAL A 26 15.57 3.21 -32.29
N LEU A 27 15.11 4.25 -32.98
CA LEU A 27 14.15 5.21 -32.44
C LEU A 27 12.83 4.55 -32.04
N VAL A 28 12.28 3.69 -32.91
CA VAL A 28 11.05 2.95 -32.62
C VAL A 28 11.24 2.01 -31.43
N GLY A 29 12.38 1.32 -31.35
CA GLY A 29 12.71 0.44 -30.23
C GLY A 29 12.72 1.17 -28.89
N VAL A 30 13.35 2.34 -28.84
CA VAL A 30 13.38 3.19 -27.63
C VAL A 30 11.99 3.69 -27.27
N ALA A 31 11.19 4.11 -28.26
CA ALA A 31 9.82 4.59 -28.01
C ALA A 31 8.94 3.49 -27.40
N VAL A 32 8.93 2.28 -27.97
CA VAL A 32 8.18 1.13 -27.43
C VAL A 32 8.65 0.79 -26.02
N TYR A 33 9.96 0.80 -25.79
CA TYR A 33 10.52 0.58 -24.47
C TYR A 33 10.03 1.62 -23.45
N ALA A 34 10.09 2.91 -23.79
CA ALA A 34 9.64 4.01 -22.93
C ALA A 34 8.15 3.88 -22.58
N PHE A 35 7.28 3.61 -23.55
CA PHE A 35 5.84 3.42 -23.30
C PHE A 35 5.58 2.23 -22.38
N SER A 36 6.28 1.12 -22.58
CA SER A 36 6.12 -0.07 -21.74
C SER A 36 6.55 0.16 -20.28
N ARG A 37 7.54 1.03 -20.05
CA ARG A 37 7.99 1.41 -18.71
C ARG A 37 7.05 2.41 -18.04
N GLY A 38 6.42 3.30 -18.82
CA GLY A 38 5.45 4.28 -18.31
C GLY A 38 4.31 3.64 -17.52
N GLN A 39 3.75 2.54 -18.02
CA GLN A 39 2.66 1.83 -17.33
C GLN A 39 3.07 1.21 -15.98
N ILE A 40 4.34 0.81 -15.82
CA ILE A 40 4.85 0.27 -14.56
C ILE A 40 4.98 1.38 -13.53
N VAL A 41 5.55 2.52 -13.94
CA VAL A 41 5.73 3.69 -13.07
C VAL A 41 4.39 4.25 -12.62
N GLU A 42 3.40 4.32 -13.50
CA GLU A 42 2.04 4.74 -13.15
C GLU A 42 1.47 3.87 -12.02
N ARG A 43 1.61 2.54 -12.15
CA ARG A 43 1.10 1.61 -11.13
C ARG A 43 1.82 1.73 -9.81
N GLU A 44 3.13 1.91 -9.85
CA GLU A 44 3.98 2.10 -8.67
C GLU A 44 3.61 3.38 -7.92
N VAL A 45 3.34 4.48 -8.64
CA VAL A 45 2.90 5.75 -8.03
C VAL A 45 1.53 5.59 -7.36
N VAL A 46 0.57 4.95 -8.03
CA VAL A 46 -0.76 4.68 -7.45
C VAL A 46 -0.62 3.79 -6.22
N ALA A 47 0.16 2.71 -6.31
CA ALA A 47 0.39 1.80 -5.18
C ALA A 47 1.05 2.51 -3.99
N SER A 48 2.02 3.39 -4.24
CA SER A 48 2.71 4.16 -3.20
C SER A 48 1.75 5.13 -2.50
N ASN A 49 0.88 5.79 -3.26
CA ASN A 49 -0.14 6.67 -2.69
C ASN A 49 -1.16 5.89 -1.86
N LEU A 50 -1.63 4.74 -2.35
CA LEU A 50 -2.55 3.86 -1.60
C LEU A 50 -1.92 3.30 -0.32
N ALA A 51 -0.61 3.02 -0.35
CA ALA A 51 0.11 2.55 0.82
C ALA A 51 0.23 3.66 1.88
N ARG A 52 0.56 4.90 1.46
CA ARG A 52 0.60 6.07 2.33
C ARG A 52 -0.76 6.39 2.92
N GLU A 53 -1.82 6.40 2.11
CA GLU A 53 -3.20 6.60 2.57
C GLU A 53 -3.57 5.58 3.66
N GLY A 54 -3.28 4.30 3.44
CA GLY A 54 -3.53 3.26 4.43
C GLY A 54 -2.83 3.55 5.76
N LEU A 55 -1.58 4.03 5.73
CA LEU A 55 -0.83 4.40 6.92
C LEU A 55 -1.38 5.65 7.61
N ASP A 56 -1.74 6.67 6.84
CA ASP A 56 -2.33 7.91 7.36
C ASP A 56 -3.67 7.63 8.06
N VAL A 57 -4.48 6.69 7.56
CA VAL A 57 -5.69 6.26 8.25
C VAL A 57 -5.38 5.60 9.58
N ILE A 58 -4.39 4.69 9.65
CA ILE A 58 -3.97 4.09 10.93
C ILE A 58 -3.47 5.15 11.91
N ARG A 59 -2.67 6.12 11.43
CA ARG A 59 -2.20 7.25 12.23
C ARG A 59 -3.37 8.08 12.75
N MET A 60 -4.32 8.43 11.89
CA MET A 60 -5.52 9.18 12.26
C MET A 60 -6.35 8.42 13.31
N MET A 61 -6.52 7.11 13.16
CA MET A 61 -7.24 6.28 14.12
C MET A 61 -6.52 6.21 15.46
N ARG A 62 -5.19 6.03 15.46
CA ARG A 62 -4.36 6.08 16.67
C ARG A 62 -4.54 7.42 17.39
N ASP A 63 -4.39 8.52 16.67
CA ASP A 63 -4.48 9.87 17.23
C ASP A 63 -5.89 10.18 17.74
N SER A 64 -6.93 9.71 17.03
CA SER A 64 -8.32 9.84 17.47
C SER A 64 -8.60 9.04 18.73
N ASN A 65 -8.11 7.79 18.80
CA ASN A 65 -8.26 6.93 19.97
C ASN A 65 -7.48 7.49 21.17
N TRP A 66 -6.31 8.10 20.93
CA TRP A 66 -5.54 8.84 21.93
C TRP A 66 -6.32 10.03 22.50
N LEU A 67 -6.96 10.84 21.64
CA LEU A 67 -7.78 11.98 22.06
C LEU A 67 -9.09 11.55 22.78
N SER A 68 -9.64 10.40 22.41
CA SER A 68 -10.93 9.89 22.91
C SER A 68 -10.86 9.24 24.30
N ASN A 69 -9.65 8.95 24.82
CA ASN A 69 -9.44 8.15 26.04
C ASN A 69 -10.20 6.79 26.01
N THR A 70 -10.45 6.28 24.80
CA THR A 70 -10.99 4.94 24.53
C THR A 70 -9.88 4.07 23.97
N ALA A 71 -8.68 4.20 24.52
CA ALA A 71 -7.56 3.36 24.13
C ALA A 71 -7.78 1.95 24.69
N THR A 72 -8.55 1.13 23.97
CA THR A 72 -8.58 -0.33 24.13
C THR A 72 -7.26 -0.99 23.72
N PHE A 73 -6.19 -0.21 23.58
CA PHE A 73 -4.83 -0.62 23.25
C PHE A 73 -4.00 -1.00 24.49
N GLY A 74 -4.59 -1.07 25.69
CA GLY A 74 -3.80 -1.19 26.92
C GLY A 74 -2.91 0.04 27.20
N LEU A 75 -3.14 1.15 26.50
CA LEU A 75 -2.32 2.36 26.55
C LEU A 75 -2.81 3.41 27.56
N CYS A 76 -3.97 3.18 28.18
CA CYS A 76 -4.34 3.77 29.46
C CYS A 76 -4.74 2.62 30.38
N ALA A 77 -4.05 2.49 31.52
CA ALA A 77 -4.39 1.55 32.58
C ALA A 77 -5.79 1.89 33.15
N PRO A 78 -6.48 0.93 33.81
CA PRO A 78 -7.71 1.24 34.53
C PRO A 78 -7.48 2.39 35.55
N PRO A 79 -8.56 3.11 35.93
CA PRO A 79 -8.52 4.45 36.56
C PRO A 79 -7.84 4.55 37.94
N ASP A 80 -7.20 3.49 38.40
CA ASP A 80 -6.71 3.29 39.76
C ASP A 80 -5.26 3.80 39.97
N ASP A 81 -4.54 4.15 38.90
CA ASP A 81 -3.22 4.80 38.99
C ASP A 81 -3.33 6.31 38.68
N VAL A 82 -3.41 7.11 39.74
CA VAL A 82 -3.60 8.57 39.78
C VAL A 82 -2.45 9.42 39.19
N ASP A 83 -1.47 8.82 38.52
CA ASP A 83 -0.24 9.49 38.06
C ASP A 83 0.02 9.37 36.54
N ARG A 84 -0.99 9.00 35.73
CA ARG A 84 -0.88 9.01 34.26
C ARG A 84 -1.83 10.04 33.63
N ASP A 85 -1.26 10.96 32.85
CA ASP A 85 -1.98 11.96 32.05
C ASP A 85 -2.79 11.31 30.90
N CYS A 86 -3.95 10.71 31.20
CA CYS A 86 -4.94 10.33 30.20
C CYS A 86 -6.01 11.45 30.10
N TYR A 87 -6.26 11.97 28.89
CA TYR A 87 -7.16 13.12 28.64
C TYR A 87 -8.65 12.81 29.00
N PRO A 88 -9.48 13.83 29.30
CA PRO A 88 -10.82 13.65 29.85
C PRO A 88 -11.83 13.02 28.88
N GLY A 89 -12.69 12.14 29.40
CA GLY A 89 -13.68 11.30 28.70
C GLY A 89 -14.88 12.02 28.04
N VAL A 90 -14.75 13.28 27.64
CA VAL A 90 -15.81 14.03 26.93
C VAL A 90 -15.88 13.72 25.42
N PHE A 91 -15.04 12.80 24.93
CA PHE A 91 -14.97 12.40 23.51
C PHE A 91 -15.33 10.92 23.26
N GLN A 92 -15.95 10.25 24.24
CA GLN A 92 -16.24 8.79 24.29
C GLN A 92 -17.34 8.28 23.34
N ALA A 93 -17.49 8.85 22.15
CA ALA A 93 -18.31 8.25 21.09
C ALA A 93 -17.45 7.35 20.20
N ASN A 94 -17.10 6.16 20.72
CA ASN A 94 -16.65 4.95 20.01
C ASN A 94 -16.03 5.18 18.60
N PRO A 95 -14.77 5.63 18.46
CA PRO A 95 -14.36 6.20 17.19
C PRO A 95 -14.07 5.14 16.13
N TYR A 96 -13.37 4.05 16.48
CA TYR A 96 -12.92 3.05 15.50
C TYR A 96 -12.65 1.68 16.15
N PRO A 97 -13.69 0.86 16.44
CA PRO A 97 -13.46 -0.51 16.89
C PRO A 97 -12.86 -1.33 15.73
N VAL A 98 -11.62 -1.78 15.92
CA VAL A 98 -11.00 -2.81 15.10
C VAL A 98 -11.60 -4.14 15.53
N ASP A 99 -12.82 -4.41 15.04
CA ASP A 99 -13.70 -5.53 15.39
C ASP A 99 -13.87 -5.85 16.89
N ALA A 100 -15.12 -5.78 17.32
CA ALA A 100 -15.59 -6.15 18.63
C ALA A 100 -15.47 -7.67 18.85
N SER A 101 -14.35 -8.16 19.40
CA SER A 101 -14.33 -9.35 20.29
C SER A 101 -12.94 -9.80 20.78
N GLY A 102 -11.82 -9.25 20.31
CA GLY A 102 -10.49 -9.71 20.70
C GLY A 102 -9.48 -8.58 20.87
N ALA A 103 -8.59 -8.71 21.85
CA ALA A 103 -7.42 -7.85 21.97
C ALA A 103 -6.60 -7.87 20.65
N TYR A 104 -5.90 -6.79 20.33
CA TYR A 104 -4.94 -6.81 19.22
C TYR A 104 -3.87 -7.86 19.51
N GLU A 105 -3.73 -8.83 18.62
CA GLU A 105 -2.66 -9.80 18.61
C GLU A 105 -1.48 -9.24 17.81
N ASP A 106 -0.27 -9.63 18.17
CA ASP A 106 0.91 -9.28 17.40
C ASP A 106 0.81 -9.86 15.97
N ASN A 107 1.34 -9.13 14.98
CA ASN A 107 1.35 -9.49 13.56
C ASN A 107 -0.05 -9.70 12.93
N GLN A 108 -1.04 -8.91 13.35
CA GLN A 108 -2.40 -8.94 12.80
C GLN A 108 -2.45 -8.41 11.36
N ARG A 109 -3.21 -9.11 10.51
CA ARG A 109 -3.41 -8.80 9.09
C ARG A 109 -4.79 -8.18 8.86
N LEU A 110 -4.79 -6.94 8.42
CA LEU A 110 -5.94 -6.06 8.45
C LEU A 110 -6.16 -5.38 7.09
N ARG A 111 -7.35 -4.83 6.91
CA ARG A 111 -7.70 -3.92 5.82
C ARG A 111 -8.31 -2.65 6.37
N VAL A 112 -8.16 -1.56 5.62
CA VAL A 112 -8.71 -0.25 5.98
C VAL A 112 -9.81 0.10 4.98
N GLN A 113 -11.04 0.16 5.45
CA GLN A 113 -12.25 0.32 4.64
C GLN A 113 -12.97 1.60 5.00
N LEU A 114 -13.27 2.45 4.01
CA LEU A 114 -14.15 3.59 4.18
C LEU A 114 -15.60 3.13 4.12
N ASN A 115 -16.33 3.31 5.21
CA ASN A 115 -17.77 3.19 5.27
C ASN A 115 -18.41 4.51 4.80
N ALA A 116 -18.54 4.66 3.48
CA ALA A 116 -19.01 5.91 2.85
C ALA A 116 -20.36 6.43 3.41
N PRO A 117 -21.39 5.59 3.66
CA PRO A 117 -22.64 6.05 4.27
C PRO A 117 -22.49 6.75 5.63
N LEU A 118 -21.50 6.35 6.43
CA LEU A 118 -21.26 6.93 7.76
C LEU A 118 -20.07 7.92 7.76
N ASN A 119 -19.42 8.11 6.61
CA ASN A 119 -18.18 8.87 6.47
C ASN A 119 -17.12 8.48 7.51
N ASP A 120 -17.01 7.17 7.74
CA ASP A 120 -16.27 6.58 8.84
C ASP A 120 -15.28 5.56 8.29
N TRP A 121 -14.02 5.60 8.73
CA TRP A 121 -13.05 4.55 8.39
C TRP A 121 -13.23 3.35 9.31
N ARG A 122 -12.93 2.15 8.85
CA ARG A 122 -12.99 0.94 9.68
C ARG A 122 -11.82 0.05 9.39
N ILE A 123 -11.32 -0.61 10.43
CA ILE A 123 -10.35 -1.69 10.27
C ILE A 123 -11.07 -3.01 10.46
N GLN A 124 -10.81 -3.93 9.54
CA GLN A 124 -11.39 -5.28 9.56
C GLN A 124 -10.32 -6.31 9.22
N GLY A 125 -10.62 -7.59 9.45
CA GLY A 125 -9.75 -8.69 9.06
C GLY A 125 -9.42 -8.66 7.56
N GLY A 126 -8.12 -8.73 7.24
CA GLY A 126 -7.57 -8.77 5.89
C GLY A 126 -6.79 -10.06 5.68
N ASN A 127 -7.45 -11.20 5.92
CA ASN A 127 -6.83 -12.52 6.06
C ASN A 127 -6.79 -13.31 4.74
N ASN A 128 -7.44 -12.85 3.68
CA ASN A 128 -7.40 -13.48 2.35
C ASN A 128 -7.43 -12.41 1.24
N PHE A 129 -7.06 -12.78 0.02
CA PHE A 129 -6.98 -11.84 -1.11
C PHE A 129 -8.32 -11.20 -1.47
N SER A 130 -9.44 -11.92 -1.33
CA SER A 130 -10.77 -11.35 -1.57
C SER A 130 -11.10 -10.19 -0.62
N GLN A 131 -10.57 -10.21 0.60
CA GLN A 131 -10.80 -9.16 1.61
C GLN A 131 -9.93 -7.92 1.39
N ILE A 132 -8.69 -8.11 0.93
CA ILE A 132 -7.72 -7.03 0.73
C ILE A 132 -7.71 -6.48 -0.71
N ARG A 133 -8.51 -7.05 -1.61
CA ARG A 133 -8.65 -6.56 -2.98
C ARG A 133 -9.21 -5.14 -2.99
N LEU A 134 -8.70 -4.32 -3.90
CA LEU A 134 -9.23 -2.98 -4.12
C LEU A 134 -10.15 -2.96 -5.34
N TYR A 135 -11.24 -2.21 -5.20
CA TYR A 135 -12.26 -1.94 -6.19
C TYR A 135 -12.35 -0.43 -6.40
N THR A 136 -12.68 0.01 -7.60
CA THR A 136 -13.01 1.42 -7.87
C THR A 136 -14.50 1.62 -8.02
N ASP A 137 -15.01 2.69 -7.43
CA ASP A 137 -16.36 3.17 -7.71
C ASP A 137 -16.42 4.04 -8.99
N ALA A 138 -17.60 4.56 -9.31
CA ALA A 138 -17.80 5.44 -10.47
C ALA A 138 -17.01 6.77 -10.37
N SER A 139 -16.59 7.18 -9.18
CA SER A 139 -15.71 8.33 -8.93
C SER A 139 -14.22 8.00 -9.04
N GLY A 140 -13.86 6.72 -9.22
CA GLY A 140 -12.47 6.27 -9.28
C GLY A 140 -11.79 6.17 -7.91
N ILE A 141 -12.55 6.18 -6.82
CA ILE A 141 -12.01 6.03 -5.46
C ILE A 141 -11.74 4.55 -5.20
N PHE A 142 -10.55 4.24 -4.68
CA PHE A 142 -10.19 2.88 -4.29
C PHE A 142 -10.81 2.52 -2.94
N SER A 143 -11.49 1.38 -2.89
CA SER A 143 -12.10 0.86 -1.67
C SER A 143 -12.03 -0.67 -1.64
N HIS A 144 -12.36 -1.28 -0.51
CA HIS A 144 -12.52 -2.74 -0.40
C HIS A 144 -13.97 -3.19 -0.67
N GLU A 145 -14.82 -2.30 -1.20
CA GLU A 145 -16.22 -2.60 -1.51
C GLU A 145 -16.33 -3.43 -2.78
N SER A 146 -16.76 -4.69 -2.65
CA SER A 146 -16.86 -5.62 -3.78
C SER A 146 -17.95 -5.27 -4.80
N SER A 147 -18.77 -4.25 -4.54
CA SER A 147 -19.74 -3.70 -5.49
C SER A 147 -19.11 -2.84 -6.59
N GLY A 148 -17.84 -2.45 -6.45
CA GLY A 148 -17.12 -1.65 -7.44
C GLY A 148 -16.54 -2.46 -8.60
N THR A 149 -15.82 -1.78 -9.48
CA THR A 149 -15.04 -2.42 -10.56
C THR A 149 -13.75 -3.00 -9.97
N ILE A 150 -13.46 -4.26 -10.24
CA ILE A 150 -12.23 -4.89 -9.76
C ILE A 150 -11.00 -4.15 -10.29
N THR A 151 -10.07 -3.81 -9.41
CA THR A 151 -8.79 -3.21 -9.79
C THR A 151 -7.68 -4.24 -9.80
N ASN A 152 -6.53 -3.83 -10.30
CA ASN A 152 -5.33 -4.65 -10.32
C ASN A 152 -4.55 -4.63 -9.00
N TYR A 153 -5.07 -3.94 -7.97
CA TYR A 153 -4.39 -3.70 -6.71
C TYR A 153 -5.02 -4.49 -5.56
N ALA A 154 -4.19 -4.86 -4.59
CA ALA A 154 -4.62 -5.29 -3.26
C ALA A 154 -3.78 -4.60 -2.19
N ARG A 155 -4.42 -4.24 -1.08
CA ARG A 155 -3.82 -3.52 0.05
C ARG A 155 -4.04 -4.26 1.35
N GLN A 156 -2.95 -4.57 2.04
CA GLN A 156 -2.97 -5.17 3.37
C GLN A 156 -2.23 -4.27 4.35
N ILE A 157 -2.82 -4.10 5.53
CA ILE A 157 -2.16 -3.50 6.68
C ILE A 157 -1.72 -4.62 7.62
N ILE A 158 -0.51 -4.52 8.15
CA ILE A 158 -0.02 -5.39 9.20
C ILE A 158 0.37 -4.53 10.38
N ILE A 159 -0.17 -4.84 11.55
CA ILE A 159 0.19 -4.19 12.80
C ILE A 159 0.92 -5.21 13.66
N SER A 160 2.08 -4.84 14.16
CA SER A 160 2.87 -5.62 15.11
C SER A 160 3.33 -4.73 16.25
N PHE A 161 3.62 -5.34 17.40
CA PHE A 161 4.00 -4.64 18.61
C PHE A 161 5.42 -5.02 19.02
N ASP A 162 6.25 -4.03 19.32
CA ASP A 162 7.63 -4.22 19.74
C ASP A 162 7.82 -3.78 21.19
N GLU A 163 8.37 -4.69 21.98
CA GLU A 163 8.66 -4.54 23.41
C GLU A 163 10.15 -4.71 23.71
N SER A 164 10.98 -4.95 22.70
CA SER A 164 12.36 -5.40 22.85
C SER A 164 13.35 -4.28 23.16
N ASP A 165 13.08 -3.08 22.65
CA ASP A 165 13.96 -1.92 22.81
C ASP A 165 13.44 -0.93 23.87
N PRO A 166 14.26 -0.52 24.87
CA PRO A 166 13.90 0.57 25.76
C PRO A 166 13.62 1.87 24.97
N PRO A 167 12.53 2.60 25.27
CA PRO A 167 11.77 2.53 26.52
C PRO A 167 10.55 1.60 26.48
N TYR A 168 10.31 0.90 25.37
CA TYR A 168 9.11 0.08 25.14
C TYR A 168 9.03 -1.13 26.08
N LYS A 169 7.82 -1.50 26.48
CA LYS A 169 7.53 -2.58 27.45
C LYS A 169 6.19 -3.22 27.10
N ALA A 170 5.88 -4.40 27.66
CA ALA A 170 4.58 -5.07 27.51
C ALA A 170 3.35 -4.18 27.78
N VAL A 171 3.47 -3.22 28.69
CA VAL A 171 2.38 -2.27 29.01
C VAL A 171 2.32 -1.06 28.08
N ASN A 172 3.38 -0.79 27.32
CA ASN A 172 3.49 0.32 26.36
C ASN A 172 4.42 -0.09 25.18
N PRO A 173 4.00 -1.01 24.30
CA PRO A 173 4.82 -1.42 23.16
C PRO A 173 4.88 -0.33 22.08
N ALA A 174 5.94 -0.33 21.28
CA ALA A 174 5.99 0.41 20.03
C ALA A 174 5.06 -0.27 19.01
N MET A 175 4.19 0.50 18.34
CA MET A 175 3.30 -0.04 17.31
C MET A 175 3.96 0.11 15.94
N ASN A 176 4.32 -1.01 15.31
CA ASN A 176 4.86 -1.04 13.96
C ASN A 176 3.74 -1.30 12.97
N VAL A 177 3.53 -0.38 12.03
CA VAL A 177 2.47 -0.46 11.02
C VAL A 177 3.12 -0.61 9.65
N LYS A 178 2.79 -1.68 8.95
CA LYS A 178 3.20 -1.94 7.56
C LYS A 178 1.98 -1.85 6.65
N SER A 179 2.01 -0.92 5.70
CA SER A 179 1.03 -0.83 4.62
C SER A 179 1.64 -1.39 3.35
N ILE A 180 1.07 -2.49 2.85
CA ILE A 180 1.59 -3.26 1.74
C ILE A 180 0.58 -3.20 0.61
N VAL A 181 1.01 -2.67 -0.54
CA VAL A 181 0.19 -2.67 -1.75
C VAL A 181 0.89 -3.47 -2.82
N VAL A 182 0.17 -4.45 -3.37
CA VAL A 182 0.62 -5.26 -4.50
C VAL A 182 -0.25 -5.00 -5.71
N TRP A 183 0.32 -5.21 -6.90
CA TRP A 183 -0.43 -5.09 -8.14
C TRP A 183 -0.07 -6.18 -9.14
N ASP A 184 -1.02 -6.49 -10.02
CA ASP A 184 -0.76 -7.28 -11.20
C ASP A 184 -0.11 -6.43 -12.31
N GLY A 185 0.56 -7.08 -13.26
CA GLY A 185 1.25 -6.39 -14.34
C GLY A 185 2.24 -7.26 -15.08
N ARG A 186 2.99 -6.64 -16.01
CA ARG A 186 4.01 -7.34 -16.78
C ARG A 186 5.11 -7.82 -15.83
N ASN A 187 5.37 -9.14 -15.83
CA ASN A 187 6.28 -9.84 -14.90
C ASN A 187 5.84 -9.84 -13.43
N CYS A 188 4.59 -9.48 -13.13
CA CYS A 188 4.01 -9.60 -11.80
C CYS A 188 3.07 -10.80 -11.76
N THR A 189 3.08 -11.53 -10.64
CA THR A 189 2.04 -12.53 -10.36
C THR A 189 0.69 -11.82 -10.33
N ALA A 190 -0.32 -12.42 -10.96
CA ALA A 190 -1.67 -11.88 -10.90
C ALA A 190 -2.14 -11.85 -9.43
N VAL A 191 -2.72 -10.73 -9.01
CA VAL A 191 -3.38 -10.66 -7.71
C VAL A 191 -4.54 -11.66 -7.73
N PRO A 192 -4.57 -12.65 -6.82
CA PRO A 192 -5.63 -13.65 -6.82
C PRO A 192 -7.01 -13.00 -6.72
N ASN A 193 -7.93 -13.44 -7.55
CA ASN A 193 -9.35 -13.09 -7.46
C ASN A 193 -10.11 -14.05 -6.54
N ASP A 194 -9.39 -14.96 -5.89
CA ASP A 194 -9.96 -16.15 -5.30
C ASP A 194 -10.64 -15.86 -3.97
N ASN A 195 -11.84 -16.42 -3.80
CA ASN A 195 -12.58 -16.49 -2.55
C ASN A 195 -12.16 -17.72 -1.73
N THR A 196 -11.17 -18.49 -2.18
CA THR A 196 -10.56 -19.52 -1.35
C THR A 196 -10.02 -18.88 -0.08
N ASN A 197 -10.34 -19.52 1.04
CA ASN A 197 -9.87 -19.13 2.37
C ASN A 197 -8.38 -19.45 2.54
N VAL A 198 -7.53 -18.96 1.62
CA VAL A 198 -6.09 -18.99 1.79
C VAL A 198 -5.75 -17.90 2.79
N ASN A 199 -5.45 -18.32 4.02
CA ASN A 199 -4.96 -17.44 5.05
C ASN A 199 -3.63 -16.84 4.60
N LEU A 200 -3.60 -15.51 4.47
CA LEU A 200 -2.40 -14.78 4.10
C LEU A 200 -1.34 -14.96 5.17
N SER A 201 -0.13 -15.27 4.72
CA SER A 201 1.07 -15.37 5.53
C SER A 201 2.20 -14.61 4.85
N ASP A 202 3.37 -14.57 5.46
CA ASP A 202 4.54 -13.90 4.86
C ASP A 202 5.03 -14.63 3.60
N THR A 203 4.71 -15.92 3.46
CA THR A 203 5.07 -16.77 2.31
C THR A 203 3.94 -16.94 1.28
N ALA A 204 2.70 -16.63 1.64
CA ALA A 204 1.53 -16.83 0.79
C ALA A 204 0.62 -15.58 0.68
N GLY A 205 1.14 -14.40 1.04
CA GLY A 205 0.42 -13.13 1.01
C GLY A 205 1.12 -12.02 0.23
N PRO A 206 0.65 -10.77 0.33
CA PRO A 206 1.23 -9.61 -0.34
C PRO A 206 2.75 -9.44 -0.11
N GLN A 207 3.25 -9.83 1.06
CA GLN A 207 4.68 -9.82 1.36
C GLN A 207 5.51 -10.72 0.44
N ALA A 208 4.96 -11.83 -0.06
CA ALA A 208 5.66 -12.79 -0.90
C ALA A 208 5.82 -12.33 -2.36
N PHE A 209 5.16 -11.24 -2.76
CA PHE A 209 5.30 -10.69 -4.11
C PHE A 209 6.74 -10.19 -4.36
N ILE A 210 7.19 -10.26 -5.62
CA ILE A 210 8.49 -9.73 -6.00
C ILE A 210 8.53 -8.21 -5.77
N THR A 211 9.71 -7.67 -5.44
CA THR A 211 9.88 -6.25 -5.08
C THR A 211 9.39 -5.28 -6.16
N ALA A 212 9.48 -5.65 -7.44
CA ALA A 212 9.00 -4.82 -8.54
C ALA A 212 7.47 -4.72 -8.67
N CYS A 213 6.72 -5.50 -7.88
CA CYS A 213 5.26 -5.63 -7.94
C CYS A 213 4.59 -5.38 -6.59
N LYS A 214 5.36 -4.81 -5.65
CA LYS A 214 4.88 -4.43 -4.32
C LYS A 214 5.53 -3.14 -3.88
N THR A 215 4.81 -2.40 -3.06
CA THR A 215 5.35 -1.28 -2.31
C THR A 215 4.98 -1.48 -0.84
N ILE A 216 5.91 -1.14 0.04
CA ILE A 216 5.76 -1.28 1.48
C ILE A 216 6.09 0.09 2.05
N VAL A 217 5.14 0.66 2.78
CA VAL A 217 5.33 1.84 3.61
C VAL A 217 5.21 1.39 5.05
N GLU A 218 6.23 1.67 5.84
CA GLU A 218 6.32 1.25 7.23
C GLU A 218 6.54 2.46 8.12
N GLU A 219 5.85 2.48 9.25
CA GLU A 219 6.07 3.48 10.29
C GLU A 219 5.99 2.84 11.67
N THR A 220 6.97 3.17 12.50
CA THR A 220 6.93 2.90 13.93
C THR A 220 6.25 4.08 14.62
N MET A 221 5.16 3.77 15.31
CA MET A 221 4.32 4.71 16.03
C MET A 221 4.48 4.46 17.52
N THR A 222 4.88 5.47 18.26
CA THR A 222 4.90 5.40 19.73
C THR A 222 3.54 5.81 20.29
N ASN A 223 3.23 5.23 21.44
CA ASN A 223 2.02 5.46 22.22
C ASN A 223 2.22 6.53 23.31
N TRP A 224 3.27 7.33 23.25
CA TRP A 224 3.51 8.37 24.25
C TRP A 224 3.86 9.69 23.62
N LYS A 225 3.38 10.72 24.30
CA LYS A 225 3.73 12.10 24.09
C LYS A 225 4.92 12.40 25.00
N ASP A 226 6.16 12.24 24.53
CA ASP A 226 7.32 12.79 25.23
C ASP A 226 7.64 14.17 24.62
N TYR A 227 6.90 15.20 25.03
CA TYR A 227 7.37 16.58 24.87
C TYR A 227 8.18 16.92 26.12
N LYS A 228 9.38 16.36 26.22
CA LYS A 228 10.43 16.87 27.11
C LYS A 228 11.65 17.25 26.29
#